data_AF-A0AAF0QBX6-F1
#
_entry.id   AF-A0AAF0QBX6-F1
#
_cell.length_a   1.000
_cell.length_b   1.000
_cell.length_c   1.000
_cell.angle_alpha   90.00
_cell.angle_beta   90.00
_cell.angle_gamma   90.00
#
_symmetry.space_group_name_H-M   'P 1'
#
loop_
_entity.id
_entity.type
_entity.pdbx_description
1 polymer ?
#
loop_
_entity_poly.entity_id
_entity_poly.type
_entity_poly.pdbx_seq_one_letter_code
_entity_poly.pdbx_strand_id
1 'polypeptide(L)'
;MRILGISIFLILFTFAFANEDFNSHVVDRPLIVEFFENNEPFLKRTLHLECTSWRFAVEANNLSPWKIIPQECADYVRQYITGGAYKMEIDRVSSEAGAFAESMKLGDK
;
A
#
# COMPACT_ATOMS: atom_id res chain seq x y z
N MET A 1 -22.73 43.57 13.60
CA MET A 1 -22.86 42.46 14.57
C MET A 1 -23.50 41.19 13.99
N ARG A 2 -24.61 41.28 13.23
CA ARG A 2 -25.30 40.09 12.68
C ARG A 2 -24.46 39.28 11.68
N ILE A 3 -23.73 39.96 10.79
CA ILE A 3 -22.86 39.31 9.78
C ILE A 3 -21.66 38.63 10.45
N LEU A 4 -21.05 39.27 11.44
CA LEU A 4 -19.92 38.71 12.20
C LEU A 4 -20.33 37.43 12.94
N GLY A 5 -21.54 37.39 13.51
CA GLY A 5 -22.08 36.18 14.15
C GLY A 5 -22.30 35.03 13.16
N ILE A 6 -22.76 35.32 11.95
CA ILE A 6 -22.94 34.30 10.89
C ILE A 6 -21.59 33.75 10.45
N SER A 7 -20.58 34.61 10.26
CA SER A 7 -19.22 34.17 9.90
C SER A 7 -18.61 33.27 10.97
N ILE A 8 -18.76 33.61 12.26
CA ILE A 8 -18.26 32.79 13.38
C ILE A 8 -19.00 31.44 13.42
N PHE A 9 -20.32 31.44 13.23
CA PHE A 9 -21.10 30.20 13.23
C PHE A 9 -20.68 29.25 12.10
N LEU A 10 -20.46 29.77 10.89
CA LEU A 10 -20.00 28.97 9.75
C LEU A 10 -18.62 28.35 10.00
N ILE A 11 -17.70 29.10 10.61
CA ILE A 11 -16.36 28.60 10.98
C ILE A 11 -16.49 27.47 12.01
N LEU A 12 -17.24 27.68 13.09
CA LEU A 12 -17.42 26.66 14.12
C LEU A 12 -18.14 25.42 13.59
N PHE A 13 -19.10 25.59 12.69
CA PHE A 13 -19.78 24.49 12.01
C PHE A 13 -18.78 23.67 11.19
N THR A 14 -17.92 24.29 10.38
CA THR A 14 -16.90 23.53 9.64
C THR A 14 -15.92 22.78 10.54
N PHE A 15 -15.53 23.35 11.69
CA PHE A 15 -14.66 22.65 12.65
C PHE A 15 -15.34 21.45 13.33
N ALA A 16 -16.65 21.54 13.60
CA ALA A 16 -17.39 20.45 14.23
C ALA A 16 -17.56 19.22 13.32
N PHE A 17 -17.65 19.42 12.00
CA PHE A 17 -17.77 18.32 11.03
C PHE A 17 -16.43 17.85 10.44
N ALA A 18 -15.33 18.58 10.69
CA ALA A 18 -14.00 18.20 10.21
C ALA A 18 -13.31 17.13 11.09
N ASN A 19 -13.92 16.73 12.21
CA ASN A 19 -13.41 15.63 13.03
C ASN A 19 -13.87 14.29 12.45
N GLU A 20 -13.40 13.96 11.25
CA GLU A 20 -13.28 12.55 10.89
C GLU A 20 -12.23 11.95 11.81
N ASP A 21 -12.58 10.87 12.52
CA ASP A 21 -11.64 10.06 13.28
C ASP A 21 -10.55 9.60 12.32
N PHE A 22 -9.44 10.34 12.29
CA PHE A 22 -8.26 9.96 11.55
C PHE A 22 -7.69 8.74 12.28
N ASN A 23 -8.15 7.56 11.90
CA ASN A 23 -7.62 6.29 12.36
C ASN A 23 -6.14 6.24 11.96
N SER A 24 -5.26 6.60 12.90
CA SER A 24 -3.80 6.59 12.69
C SER A 24 -3.27 5.18 12.38
N HIS A 25 -4.09 4.15 12.60
CA HIS A 25 -3.76 2.76 12.34
C HIS A 25 -3.63 2.38 10.86
N VAL A 26 -3.93 3.28 9.91
CA VAL A 26 -3.92 2.92 8.48
C VAL A 26 -2.54 3.07 7.81
N VAL A 27 -1.58 3.82 8.37
CA VAL A 27 -0.30 4.09 7.65
C VAL A 27 0.96 4.00 8.52
N ASP A 28 0.97 3.21 9.58
CA ASP A 28 2.21 2.88 10.31
C ASP A 28 2.98 1.70 9.67
N ARG A 29 2.81 1.45 8.37
CA ARG A 29 3.58 0.39 7.71
C ARG A 29 4.86 0.99 7.13
N PRO A 30 6.03 0.81 7.78
CA PRO A 30 7.28 1.22 7.18
C PRO A 30 7.43 0.52 5.82
N LEU A 31 7.89 1.25 4.83
CA LEU A 31 8.36 0.66 3.58
C LEU A 31 9.59 -0.18 3.93
N ILE A 32 9.39 -1.48 4.19
CA ILE A 32 10.50 -2.40 4.47
C ILE A 32 11.19 -2.67 3.13
N VAL A 33 12.23 -1.88 2.85
CA VAL A 33 13.21 -2.22 1.83
C VAL A 33 14.18 -3.19 2.47
N GLU A 34 14.08 -4.48 2.13
CA GLU A 34 15.08 -5.46 2.52
C GLU A 34 16.40 -5.15 1.81
N PHE A 35 17.37 -4.61 2.54
CA PHE A 35 18.75 -4.54 2.08
C PHE A 35 19.38 -5.91 2.27
N PHE A 36 19.42 -6.70 1.20
CA PHE A 36 20.13 -7.98 1.20
C PHE A 36 21.63 -7.72 1.38
N GLU A 37 22.19 -7.98 2.55
CA GLU A 37 23.65 -7.95 2.78
C GLU A 37 24.23 -9.35 2.51
N ASN A 38 24.34 -9.70 1.24
CA ASN A 38 24.83 -10.99 0.76
C ASN A 38 26.11 -10.84 -0.09
N ASN A 39 27.01 -11.82 -0.03
CA ASN A 39 28.26 -11.92 -0.80
C ASN A 39 28.03 -12.10 -2.33
N GLU A 40 26.85 -11.75 -2.82
CA GLU A 40 26.48 -11.86 -4.21
C GLU A 40 27.19 -10.80 -5.06
N PRO A 41 27.50 -11.09 -6.34
CA PRO A 41 28.08 -10.11 -7.23
C PRO A 41 27.23 -8.84 -7.29
N PHE A 42 27.89 -7.68 -7.27
CA PHE A 42 27.25 -6.36 -7.31
C PHE A 42 26.15 -6.28 -8.39
N LEU A 43 26.42 -6.80 -9.59
CA LEU A 43 25.47 -6.83 -10.69
C LEU A 43 24.16 -7.56 -10.35
N LYS A 44 24.24 -8.70 -9.66
CA LYS A 44 23.06 -9.50 -9.28
C LYS A 44 22.22 -8.77 -8.24
N ARG A 45 22.87 -8.07 -7.31
CA ARG A 45 22.20 -7.21 -6.32
C ARG A 45 21.50 -6.04 -6.98
N THR A 46 22.18 -5.33 -7.89
CA THR A 46 21.59 -4.20 -8.63
C THR A 46 20.37 -4.67 -9.42
N LEU A 47 20.49 -5.78 -10.16
CA LEU A 47 19.36 -6.34 -10.90
C LEU A 47 18.19 -6.72 -9.97
N HIS A 48 18.48 -7.33 -8.82
CA HIS A 48 17.45 -7.66 -7.83
C HIS A 48 16.73 -6.41 -7.31
N LEU A 49 17.45 -5.32 -7.04
CA LEU A 49 16.89 -4.04 -6.60
C LEU A 49 16.03 -3.41 -7.70
N GLU A 50 16.51 -3.40 -8.95
CA GLU A 50 15.76 -2.89 -10.10
C GLU A 50 14.45 -3.65 -10.31
N CYS A 51 14.49 -4.98 -10.28
CA CYS A 51 13.31 -5.82 -10.44
C CYS A 51 12.33 -5.70 -9.26
N THR A 52 12.84 -5.53 -8.03
CA THR A 52 11.99 -5.26 -6.86
C THR A 52 11.30 -3.91 -6.97
N SER A 53 12.03 -2.88 -7.39
CA SER A 53 11.48 -1.53 -7.63
C SER A 53 10.44 -1.54 -8.74
N TRP A 54 10.73 -2.22 -9.86
CA TRP A 54 9.78 -2.40 -10.96
C TRP A 54 8.48 -3.07 -10.49
N ARG A 55 8.58 -4.19 -9.75
CA ARG A 55 7.41 -4.88 -9.19
C ARG A 55 6.59 -3.96 -8.29
N PHE A 56 7.24 -3.26 -7.37
CA PHE A 56 6.55 -2.32 -6.48
C PHE A 56 5.80 -1.23 -7.26
N ALA A 57 6.44 -0.65 -8.28
CA ALA A 57 5.81 0.38 -9.10
C ALA A 57 4.68 -0.17 -9.98
N VAL A 58 4.72 -1.46 -10.36
CA VAL A 58 3.61 -2.17 -11.01
C VAL A 58 2.43 -2.34 -10.05
N GLU A 59 2.64 -2.89 -8.85
CA GLU A 59 1.58 -3.14 -7.86
C GLU A 59 0.91 -1.85 -7.36
N ALA A 60 1.70 -0.76 -7.25
CA ALA A 60 1.19 0.57 -6.94
C ALA A 60 0.57 1.29 -8.15
N ASN A 61 0.50 0.65 -9.32
CA ASN A 61 -0.04 1.21 -10.56
C ASN A 61 0.70 2.47 -11.06
N ASN A 62 1.95 2.69 -10.64
CA ASN A 62 2.81 3.80 -11.08
C ASN A 62 3.40 3.58 -12.47
N LEU A 63 3.49 2.32 -12.94
CA LEU A 63 4.04 1.94 -14.26
C LEU A 63 2.96 1.50 -15.27
N SER A 64 1.74 2.03 -15.16
CA SER A 64 0.64 1.65 -16.05
C SER A 64 0.62 2.45 -17.36
N PRO A 65 0.38 1.82 -18.53
CA PRO A 65 0.24 0.38 -18.74
C PRO A 65 1.58 -0.30 -18.98
N TRP A 66 1.77 -1.49 -18.41
CA TRP A 66 2.84 -2.43 -18.77
C TRP A 66 2.22 -3.67 -19.42
N LYS A 67 2.90 -4.23 -20.43
CA LYS A 67 2.37 -5.37 -21.21
C LYS A 67 3.16 -6.65 -20.99
N ILE A 68 4.44 -6.53 -20.68
CA ILE A 68 5.37 -7.64 -20.50
C ILE A 68 6.25 -7.35 -19.29
N ILE A 69 6.70 -8.42 -18.65
CA ILE A 69 7.75 -8.35 -17.63
C ILE A 69 9.07 -8.04 -18.36
N PRO A 70 9.91 -7.11 -17.86
CA PRO A 70 11.26 -6.90 -18.39
C PRO A 70 12.04 -8.23 -18.40
N GLN A 71 12.75 -8.51 -19.48
CA GLN A 71 13.37 -9.82 -19.70
C GLN A 71 14.37 -10.16 -18.58
N GLU A 72 15.13 -9.16 -18.14
CA GLU A 72 16.08 -9.21 -17.03
C GLU A 72 15.43 -9.55 -15.68
N CYS A 73 14.12 -9.28 -15.53
CA CYS A 73 13.35 -9.57 -14.31
C CYS A 73 12.56 -10.87 -14.37
N ALA A 74 12.60 -11.63 -15.48
CA ALA A 74 11.81 -12.85 -15.63
C ALA A 74 12.11 -13.90 -14.54
N ASP A 75 13.40 -14.12 -14.23
CA ASP A 75 13.79 -15.06 -13.18
C ASP A 75 13.45 -14.55 -11.77
N TYR A 76 13.57 -13.24 -11.54
CA TYR A 76 13.12 -12.61 -10.29
C TYR A 76 11.62 -12.83 -10.08
N VAL A 77 10.79 -12.53 -11.09
CA VAL A 77 9.34 -12.69 -10.99
C VAL A 77 8.96 -14.15 -10.82
N ARG A 78 9.64 -15.08 -11.52
CA ARG A 78 9.43 -16.52 -11.30
C ARG A 78 9.66 -16.86 -9.82
N GLN A 79 10.80 -16.47 -9.25
CA GLN A 79 11.13 -16.74 -7.85
C GLN A 79 10.16 -16.08 -6.87
N TYR A 80 9.71 -14.86 -7.16
CA TYR A 80 8.71 -14.17 -6.37
C TYR A 80 7.39 -14.96 -6.29
N ILE A 81 6.87 -15.37 -7.46
CA ILE A 81 5.58 -16.07 -7.59
C ILE A 81 5.65 -17.50 -7.05
N THR A 82 6.71 -18.24 -7.36
CA THR A 82 6.86 -19.65 -6.91
C THR A 82 7.44 -19.78 -5.50
N GLY A 83 8.04 -18.72 -4.98
CA GLY A 83 8.63 -18.67 -3.64
C GLY A 83 7.60 -18.35 -2.55
N GLY A 84 8.11 -18.13 -1.33
CA GLY A 84 7.26 -17.81 -0.18
C GLY A 84 6.71 -16.39 -0.16
N ALA A 85 7.34 -15.45 -0.88
CA ALA A 85 6.99 -14.03 -0.84
C ALA A 85 5.58 -13.76 -1.37
N TYR A 86 5.23 -14.25 -2.56
CA TYR A 86 3.89 -14.07 -3.13
C TYR A 86 2.79 -14.65 -2.23
N LYS A 87 3.01 -15.86 -1.68
CA LYS A 87 2.07 -16.46 -0.72
C LYS A 87 1.89 -15.58 0.52
N MET A 88 2.97 -15.08 1.11
CA MET A 88 2.92 -14.23 2.30
C MET A 88 2.13 -12.94 2.03
N GLU A 89 2.33 -12.33 0.86
CA GLU A 89 1.59 -11.13 0.46
C GLU A 89 0.08 -11.41 0.30
N ILE A 90 -0.31 -12.51 -0.35
CA ILE A 90 -1.72 -12.91 -0.49
C ILE A 90 -2.36 -13.22 0.86
N ASP A 91 -1.66 -13.96 1.74
CA ASP A 91 -2.16 -14.28 3.08
C ASP A 91 -2.38 -12.97 3.88
N ARG A 92 -1.47 -11.99 3.75
CA ARG A 92 -1.56 -10.69 4.42
C ARG A 92 -2.73 -9.85 3.93
N VAL A 93 -2.95 -9.77 2.62
CA VAL A 93 -4.07 -9.02 2.02
C VAL A 93 -5.40 -9.67 2.37
N SER A 94 -5.47 -11.00 2.31
CA SER A 94 -6.69 -11.76 2.63
C SER A 94 -7.09 -11.57 4.10
N SER A 95 -6.12 -11.57 5.02
CA SER A 95 -6.37 -11.34 6.44
C SER A 95 -6.95 -9.95 6.73
N GLU A 96 -6.43 -8.89 6.08
CA GLU A 96 -6.94 -7.53 6.28
C GLU A 96 -8.33 -7.36 5.66
N ALA A 97 -8.56 -7.94 4.48
CA ALA A 97 -9.88 -7.93 3.87
C ALA A 97 -10.92 -8.64 4.75
N GLY A 98 -10.54 -9.77 5.36
CA GLY A 98 -11.38 -10.50 6.31
C GLY A 98 -11.70 -9.67 7.55
N ALA A 99 -10.68 -9.08 8.19
CA ALA A 99 -10.87 -8.22 9.36
C ALA A 99 -11.80 -7.02 9.06
N PHE A 100 -11.64 -6.40 7.89
CA PHE A 100 -12.55 -5.35 7.43
C PHE A 100 -13.98 -5.86 7.27
N ALA A 101 -14.18 -6.99 6.58
CA ALA A 101 -15.50 -7.57 6.37
C ALA A 101 -16.22 -7.93 7.69
N GLU A 102 -15.49 -8.47 8.68
CA GLU A 102 -16.03 -8.78 10.02
C GLU A 102 -16.48 -7.52 10.78
N SER A 103 -15.83 -6.38 10.54
CA SER A 103 -16.21 -5.10 11.15
C SER A 103 -17.51 -4.50 10.60
N MET A 104 -17.99 -4.98 9.45
CA MET A 104 -19.15 -4.41 8.79
C MET A 104 -20.46 -4.89 9.43
N LYS A 105 -21.33 -3.94 9.78
CA LYS A 105 -22.73 -4.24 10.10
C LYS A 105 -23.50 -4.45 8.80
N LEU A 106 -23.72 -5.70 8.44
CA LEU A 106 -24.63 -6.05 7.37
C LEU A 106 -26.05 -5.78 7.87
N GLY A 107 -26.85 -5.04 7.10
CA GLY A 107 -28.21 -4.67 7.50
C GLY A 107 -29.07 -5.90 7.80
N ASP A 108 -29.94 -5.78 8.80
CA ASP A 108 -30.89 -6.82 9.15
C ASP A 108 -31.80 -7.09 7.94
N LYS A 109 -31.93 -8.37 7.56
CA LYS A 109 -32.96 -8.79 6.60
C LYS A 109 -34.33 -8.73 7.25
#